data_AF-A0A4R2JFH7-F1
#
_entry.id   AF-A0A4R2JFH7-F1
#
_cell.length_a   1.000
_cell.length_b   1.000
_cell.length_c   1.000
_cell.angle_alpha   90.00
_cell.angle_beta   90.00
_cell.angle_gamma   90.00
#
_symmetry.space_group_name_H-M   'P 1'
#
loop_
_entity.id
_entity.type
_entity.pdbx_description
1 polymer ?
#
loop_
_entity_poly.entity_id
_entity_poly.type
_entity_poly.pdbx_seq_one_letter_code
_entity_poly.pdbx_strand_id
1 'polypeptide(L)' 'MAVTRAAGVMPLVGALTAAVALAGVAVFSASSAGCVSPGQYVQRDGYIELVGGCVDPQRLPPAPAKDQAPHDQPSSFQQ' A
#
# COMPACT_ATOMS: atom_id res chain seq x y z
N MET A 1 -47.04 12.44 -8.87
CA MET A 1 -45.59 12.66 -8.65
C MET A 1 -44.93 11.63 -7.72
N ALA A 2 -45.47 10.41 -7.53
CA ALA A 2 -44.82 9.38 -6.70
C ALA A 2 -44.02 8.35 -7.53
N VAL A 3 -44.41 8.14 -8.79
CA VAL A 3 -43.81 7.17 -9.71
C VAL A 3 -42.36 7.51 -10.08
N THR A 4 -42.00 8.79 -10.13
CA THR A 4 -40.63 9.25 -10.43
C THR A 4 -39.64 9.03 -9.28
N ARG A 5 -40.09 9.01 -8.01
CA ARG A 5 -39.22 8.71 -6.87
C ARG A 5 -38.83 7.23 -6.82
N ALA A 6 -39.77 6.33 -7.13
CA ALA A 6 -39.54 4.90 -7.17
C ALA A 6 -38.63 4.47 -8.34
N ALA A 7 -38.67 5.18 -9.47
CA ALA A 7 -37.81 4.91 -10.62
C ALA A 7 -36.32 5.24 -10.35
N GLY A 8 -36.01 6.07 -9.35
CA GLY A 8 -34.64 6.45 -8.98
C GLY A 8 -33.99 5.58 -7.90
N VAL A 9 -34.78 4.91 -7.04
CA VAL A 9 -34.21 4.09 -5.94
C VAL A 9 -33.61 2.78 -6.42
N MET A 10 -34.21 2.12 -7.40
CA MET A 10 -33.65 0.89 -7.98
C MET A 10 -32.24 1.10 -8.58
N PRO A 11 -32.02 2.09 -9.46
CA PRO A 11 -30.67 2.36 -9.96
C PRO A 11 -29.71 2.86 -8.87
N LEU A 12 -30.19 3.58 -7.85
CA LEU A 12 -29.37 3.99 -6.70
C LEU A 12 -28.85 2.76 -5.92
N VAL A 13 -29.72 1.78 -5.64
CA VAL A 13 -29.33 0.54 -4.96
C VAL A 13 -28.32 -0.25 -5.81
N GLY A 14 -28.53 -0.32 -7.12
CA GLY A 14 -27.57 -0.92 -8.05
C GLY A 14 -26.19 -0.23 -8.01
N ALA A 15 -26.16 1.10 -8.01
CA ALA A 15 -24.91 1.85 -7.91
C ALA A 15 -24.21 1.64 -6.56
N LEU A 16 -24.96 1.65 -5.45
CA LEU A 16 -24.42 1.44 -4.11
C LEU A 16 -23.86 0.02 -3.94
N THR A 17 -24.56 -1.00 -4.43
CA THR A 17 -24.09 -2.39 -4.39
C THR A 17 -22.81 -2.57 -5.19
N ALA A 18 -22.73 -1.98 -6.39
CA ALA A 18 -21.49 -1.99 -7.19
C ALA A 18 -20.33 -1.26 -6.47
N ALA A 19 -20.60 -0.10 -5.86
CA ALA A 19 -19.60 0.65 -5.11
C ALA A 19 -19.04 -0.14 -3.91
N VAL A 20 -19.93 -0.79 -3.15
CA VAL A 20 -19.53 -1.66 -2.02
C VAL A 20 -18.72 -2.86 -2.51
N ALA A 21 -19.12 -3.49 -3.61
CA ALA A 21 -18.38 -4.60 -4.20
C ALA A 21 -16.96 -4.17 -4.63
N LEU A 22 -16.83 -3.03 -5.32
CA LEU A 22 -15.54 -2.48 -5.72
C LEU A 22 -14.65 -2.12 -4.52
N ALA A 23 -15.22 -1.51 -3.49
CA ALA A 23 -14.49 -1.23 -2.24
C ALA A 23 -14.01 -2.52 -1.57
N GLY A 24 -14.86 -3.56 -1.54
CA GLY A 24 -14.52 -4.88 -1.03
C GLY A 24 -13.34 -5.51 -1.77
N VAL A 25 -13.32 -5.44 -3.10
CA VAL A 25 -12.20 -5.94 -3.94
C VAL A 25 -10.89 -5.23 -3.60
N ALA A 26 -10.91 -3.91 -3.40
CA ALA A 26 -9.72 -3.16 -3.03
C ALA A 26 -9.15 -3.62 -1.67
N VAL A 27 -10.01 -3.77 -0.66
CA VAL A 27 -9.59 -4.25 0.67
C VAL A 27 -9.09 -5.69 0.61
N PHE A 28 -9.78 -6.57 -0.13
CA PHE A 28 -9.36 -7.95 -0.33
C PHE A 28 -8.00 -8.06 -1.04
N SER A 29 -7.74 -7.18 -2.00
CA SER A 29 -6.45 -7.12 -2.70
C SER A 29 -5.32 -6.69 -1.75
N ALA A 30 -5.56 -5.68 -0.90
CA ALA A 30 -4.58 -5.25 0.09
C ALA A 30 -4.30 -6.33 1.15
N SER A 31 -5.34 -7.05 1.60
CA SER A 31 -5.16 -8.14 2.57
C SER A 31 -4.44 -9.34 1.97
N SER A 32 -4.72 -9.69 0.70
CA SER A 32 -4.03 -10.76 -0.03
C SER A 32 -2.60 -10.40 -0.44
N ALA A 33 -2.30 -9.12 -0.65
CA ALA A 33 -0.94 -8.62 -0.86
C ALA A 33 -0.06 -8.68 0.41
N GLY A 34 -0.58 -9.14 1.55
CA GLY A 34 0.16 -9.25 2.80
C GLY A 34 0.30 -7.93 3.56
N CYS A 35 -0.37 -6.85 3.13
CA CYS A 35 -0.43 -5.59 3.88
C CYS A 35 -1.11 -5.73 5.25
N VAL A 36 -1.74 -6.88 5.53
CA VAL A 36 -2.34 -7.20 6.83
C VAL A 36 -1.29 -7.55 7.90
N SER A 37 -0.09 -7.97 7.50
CA SER A 37 1.01 -8.19 8.44
C SER A 37 1.66 -6.85 8.76
N PRO A 38 1.62 -6.38 10.02
CA PRO A 38 2.48 -5.27 10.43
C PRO A 38 3.92 -5.76 10.24
N GLY A 39 4.66 -5.12 9.34
CA GLY A 39 6.05 -5.46 9.04
C GLY A 39 6.87 -5.65 10.31
N GLN A 40 7.93 -6.45 10.24
CA GLN A 40 8.79 -6.70 11.39
C GLN A 40 10.02 -5.80 11.34
N TYR A 41 10.32 -5.14 12.45
CA TYR A 41 11.59 -4.43 12.62
C TYR A 41 12.69 -5.43 12.96
N VAL A 42 13.65 -5.58 12.06
CA VAL A 42 14.80 -6.46 12.23
C VAL A 42 16.05 -5.60 12.35
N GLN A 43 16.88 -5.84 13.37
CA GLN A 43 18.17 -5.17 13.49
C GLN A 43 19.20 -5.93 12.64
N ARG A 44 19.84 -5.24 11.70
CA ARG A 44 20.90 -5.79 10.82
C ARG A 44 22.06 -4.81 10.80
N ASP A 45 23.27 -5.29 11.10
CA ASP A 45 24.53 -4.51 11.01
C ASP A 45 24.49 -3.09 11.63
N GLY A 46 23.79 -2.96 12.77
CA GLY A 46 23.69 -1.70 13.51
C GLY A 46 22.58 -0.74 13.06
N TYR A 47 21.77 -1.09 12.06
CA TYR A 47 20.57 -0.34 11.66
C TYR A 47 19.30 -1.18 11.81
N ILE A 48 18.17 -0.49 11.98
CA ILE A 48 16.84 -1.11 12.06
C ILE A 48 16.23 -1.08 10.66
N GLU A 49 15.92 -2.26 10.13
CA GLU A 49 15.26 -2.45 8.84
C GLU A 49 13.81 -2.89 9.09
N LEU A 50 12.84 -2.27 8.44
CA LEU A 50 11.47 -2.79 8.42
C LEU A 50 11.36 -3.81 7.28
N VAL A 51 11.18 -5.08 7.63
CA VAL A 51 11.05 -6.20 6.69
C VAL A 51 9.58 -6.61 6.59
N GLY A 52 9.04 -6.56 5.38
CA GLY A 52 7.63 -6.84 5.12
C GLY A 52 6.68 -5.73 5.57
N GLY A 53 5.38 -5.94 5.35
CA GLY A 53 4.33 -4.95 5.63
C GLY A 53 4.23 -3.85 4.56
N CYS A 54 3.12 -3.11 4.59
CA CYS A 54 2.88 -1.98 3.69
C CYS A 54 3.11 -0.67 4.44
N VAL A 55 4.11 0.11 4.00
CA VAL A 55 4.42 1.43 4.55
C VAL A 55 3.91 2.52 3.63
N ASP A 56 3.33 3.57 4.20
CA ASP A 56 2.93 4.76 3.45
C ASP A 56 4.11 5.75 3.35
N PRO A 57 4.73 5.94 2.18
CA PRO A 57 5.86 6.85 1.98
C PRO A 57 5.53 8.30 2.32
N GLN A 58 4.26 8.70 2.31
CA GLN A 58 3.84 10.06 2.67
C GLN A 58 3.87 10.30 4.19
N ARG A 59 3.88 9.24 5.01
CA ARG A 59 3.96 9.31 6.47
C ARG A 59 5.34 9.02 7.02
N LEU A 60 6.28 8.65 6.15
CA LEU A 60 7.66 8.45 6.53
C LEU A 60 8.33 9.82 6.72
N PRO A 61 9.08 10.02 7.83
CA PRO A 61 9.90 11.21 7.97
C PRO A 61 10.90 11.29 6.82
N PRO A 62 11.36 12.50 6.44
CA PRO A 62 12.36 12.67 5.39
C PRO A 62 13.52 11.72 5.63
N ALA A 63 13.88 10.95 4.60
CA ALA A 63 15.05 10.12 4.68
C ALA A 63 16.22 11.01 5.12
N PRO A 64 17.05 10.57 6.09
CA PRO A 64 18.27 11.27 6.43
C PRO A 64 19.02 11.60 5.15
N ALA A 65 19.58 12.81 5.06
CA ALA A 65 20.44 13.15 3.95
C ALA A 65 21.44 12.03 3.81
N LYS A 66 21.40 11.33 2.67
CA LYS A 66 22.40 10.32 2.40
C LYS A 66 23.68 11.11 2.27
N ASP A 67 24.53 11.08 3.29
CA ASP A 67 25.95 11.20 3.08
C ASP A 67 26.34 9.98 2.25
N GLN A 68 26.03 10.06 0.94
CA GLN A 68 26.57 9.17 -0.06
C GLN A 68 28.06 9.51 -0.10
N ALA A 69 28.83 8.96 0.83
CA ALA A 69 30.16 8.54 0.46
C ALA A 69 29.96 7.68 -0.80
N PRO A 70 30.59 8.04 -1.94
CA PRO A 70 30.49 7.27 -3.16
C PRO A 70 30.64 5.80 -2.82
N HIS A 71 29.61 4.99 -3.07
CA HIS A 71 29.81 3.57 -3.20
C HIS A 71 30.65 3.40 -4.46
N ASP A 72 31.97 3.44 -4.28
CA ASP A 72 32.92 2.83 -5.18
C ASP A 72 32.44 1.39 -5.38
N GLN A 73 31.85 1.15 -6.54
CA GLN A 73 31.67 -0.17 -7.08
C GLN A 73 32.99 -0.49 -7.80
N PRO A 74 33.95 -1.22 -7.20
CA PRO A 74 35.06 -1.74 -7.97
C PRO A 74 34.51 -2.85 -8.86
N SER A 75 34.33 -2.49 -10.12
CA SER A 75 34.30 -3.39 -11.26
C SER A 75 35.62 -4.19 -11.32
N SER A 76 35.77 -5.28 -10.55
CA SER A 76 36.82 -6.30 -10.80
C SER A 76 36.75 -7.50 -9.85
N PHE A 77 35.82 -8.43 -10.07
CA PHE A 77 36.07 -9.86 -9.85
C PHE A 77 35.38 -10.66 -10.97
N GLN A 78 35.80 -10.40 -12.21
CA GLN A 78 35.91 -11.47 -13.20
C GLN A 78 37.05 -12.38 -12.76
N GLN A 79 36.75 -13.65 -12.47
CA GLN A 79 37.62 -14.81 -12.68
C GLN A 79 36.76 -16.07 -12.71
#